data_AF-A0A369SLH9-F1
#
_entry.id   AF-A0A369SLH9-F1
#
_cell.length_a   1.000
_cell.length_b   1.000
_cell.length_c   1.000
_cell.angle_alpha   90.00
_cell.angle_beta   90.00
_cell.angle_gamma   90.00
#
_symmetry.space_group_name_H-M   'P 1'
#
loop_
_entity.id
_entity.type
_entity.pdbx_description
1 polymer ?
#
loop_
_entity_poly.entity_id
_entity_poly.type
_entity_poly.pdbx_seq_one_letter_code
_entity_poly.pdbx_strand_id
1 'polypeptide(L)'
;MKCNVMNGALLLATLCITVGILTHEVHGGVLTSIKPKSCLEIRYSTENKTAINGFYAIHTDATKVQPVYCDFQSDPPFVWTLVESFTRTRGVYTSKIPGSISFHKPYYYNYPYNDCSPQFKAYRLNRPTMMSIYKAPRTTHWRATCNFDKIKKYPMSHKDYIRNSICRYDILNIYSAQPGCYFVDYLNVRGHTCRNCQVPIYVAPSYHVNFMSSRSYYYCQKWKFPSEFTFNPPESNFGYYYRYSVEHECTSSKDATTNYWFGGIYQPSNKLINYSLL
;
A
#
# COMPACT_ATOMS: atom_id res chain seq x y z
N MET A 1 5.17 -9.32 -19.58
CA MET A 1 3.77 -9.00 -19.93
C MET A 1 3.58 -7.49 -19.76
N LYS A 2 3.32 -6.75 -20.84
CA LYS A 2 3.06 -5.30 -20.78
C LYS A 2 1.59 -5.11 -20.37
N CYS A 3 1.31 -4.30 -19.34
CA CYS A 3 -0.05 -3.89 -19.04
C CYS A 3 -0.46 -2.87 -20.10
N ASN A 4 -1.09 -3.31 -21.19
CA ASN A 4 -1.60 -2.40 -22.20
C ASN A 4 -2.80 -1.64 -21.63
N VAL A 5 -2.62 -0.35 -21.35
CA VAL A 5 -3.73 0.55 -21.04
C VAL A 5 -4.45 0.83 -22.37
N MET A 6 -5.66 0.30 -22.54
CA MET A 6 -6.50 0.61 -23.70
C MET A 6 -6.95 2.08 -23.61
N ASN A 7 -6.39 2.93 -24.47
CA ASN A 7 -6.94 4.25 -24.78
C ASN A 7 -7.73 4.14 -26.09
N GLY A 8 -9.02 4.49 -26.03
CA GLY A 8 -9.88 4.61 -27.20
C GLY A 8 -9.78 6.00 -27.86
N ALA A 9 -9.78 5.99 -29.20
CA ALA A 9 -10.10 7.07 -30.16
C ALA A 9 -9.20 8.34 -30.13
N LEU A 10 -8.85 9.01 -31.23
CA LEU A 10 -9.23 8.96 -32.64
C LEU A 10 -8.07 9.63 -33.43
N LEU A 11 -7.64 9.05 -34.55
CA LEU A 11 -6.68 9.66 -35.48
C LEU A 11 -7.39 10.69 -36.36
N LEU A 12 -6.92 11.94 -36.35
CA LEU A 12 -7.18 12.91 -37.42
C LEU A 12 -5.82 13.43 -37.89
N ALA A 13 -5.45 12.99 -39.09
CA ALA A 13 -4.32 13.50 -39.83
C ALA A 13 -4.77 14.76 -40.59
N THR A 14 -4.04 15.87 -40.42
CA THR A 14 -4.11 17.02 -41.32
C THR A 14 -2.71 17.47 -41.67
N LEU A 15 -2.39 17.32 -42.96
CA LEU A 15 -1.26 17.92 -43.66
C LEU A 15 -1.38 19.45 -43.62
N CYS A 16 -0.30 20.17 -43.33
CA CYS A 16 -0.10 21.52 -43.87
C CYS A 16 1.40 21.82 -44.04
N ILE A 17 1.68 22.50 -45.16
CA ILE A 17 2.95 22.67 -45.84
C ILE A 17 3.80 23.78 -45.20
N THR A 18 5.11 23.67 -45.39
CA THR A 18 6.23 24.50 -44.91
C THR A 18 6.21 25.98 -45.34
N VAL A 19 6.62 26.88 -44.43
CA VAL A 19 7.44 28.08 -44.75
C VAL A 19 8.44 28.28 -43.62
N GLY A 20 9.74 28.33 -43.95
CA GLY A 20 10.82 28.55 -42.99
C GLY A 20 11.14 30.03 -42.77
N ILE A 21 11.47 30.39 -41.53
CA ILE A 21 12.32 31.55 -41.18
C ILE A 21 13.19 31.14 -39.99
N LEU A 22 14.51 31.30 -40.14
CA LEU A 22 15.54 31.19 -39.12
C LEU A 22 15.36 32.28 -38.06
N THR A 23 15.21 31.93 -36.78
CA THR A 23 15.70 32.75 -35.66
C THR A 23 15.86 31.93 -34.38
N HIS A 24 17.08 32.01 -33.84
CA HIS A 24 17.51 31.92 -32.44
C HIS A 24 17.22 30.66 -31.60
N GLU A 25 18.33 30.05 -31.19
CA GLU A 25 18.46 29.16 -30.04
C GLU A 25 17.77 29.72 -28.81
N VAL A 26 16.67 29.09 -28.40
CA VAL A 26 16.23 29.10 -27.01
C VAL A 26 16.60 27.73 -26.47
N HIS A 27 17.50 27.71 -25.50
CA HIS A 27 17.80 26.55 -24.66
C HIS A 27 16.50 26.09 -24.00
N GLY A 28 15.77 25.21 -24.68
CA GLY A 28 14.62 24.49 -24.15
C GLY A 28 15.13 23.56 -23.07
N GLY A 29 15.05 23.99 -21.82
CA GLY A 29 15.22 23.12 -20.68
C GLY A 29 14.34 21.89 -20.89
N VAL A 30 14.98 20.72 -20.99
CA VAL A 30 14.29 19.45 -21.04
C VAL A 30 13.56 19.30 -19.71
N LEU A 31 12.31 19.75 -19.65
CA LEU A 31 11.32 19.27 -18.69
C LEU A 31 11.19 17.77 -18.98
N THR A 32 12.07 16.98 -18.37
CA THR A 32 11.90 15.53 -18.31
C THR A 32 10.53 15.32 -17.68
N SER A 33 9.56 14.88 -18.49
CA SER A 33 8.23 14.51 -18.00
C SER A 33 8.43 13.54 -16.86
N ILE A 34 8.18 13.99 -15.62
CA ILE A 34 8.34 13.16 -14.43
C ILE A 34 7.45 11.94 -14.63
N LYS A 35 8.05 10.76 -14.54
CA LYS A 35 7.38 9.46 -14.63
C LYS A 35 7.13 8.98 -13.21
N PRO A 36 5.97 9.29 -12.60
CA PRO A 36 5.74 9.03 -11.18
C PRO A 36 5.74 7.52 -10.92
N LYS A 37 6.48 7.06 -9.92
CA LYS A 37 6.58 5.66 -9.52
C LYS A 37 5.61 5.29 -8.40
N SER A 38 4.97 6.28 -7.79
CA SER A 38 4.01 6.10 -6.70
C SER A 38 2.87 7.14 -6.78
N CYS A 39 1.77 6.87 -6.09
CA CYS A 39 0.69 7.84 -5.92
C CYS A 39 1.16 9.11 -5.20
N LEU A 40 2.15 9.00 -4.30
CA LEU A 40 2.73 10.17 -3.65
C LEU A 40 3.44 11.08 -4.67
N GLU A 41 4.19 10.53 -5.60
CA GLU A 41 4.79 11.31 -6.70
C GLU A 41 3.74 11.90 -7.65
N ILE A 42 2.63 11.19 -7.90
CA ILE A 42 1.47 11.75 -8.63
C ILE A 42 0.91 12.97 -7.88
N ARG A 43 0.81 12.91 -6.54
CA ARG A 43 0.35 14.05 -5.75
C ARG A 43 1.27 15.27 -5.90
N TYR A 44 2.58 15.05 -5.94
CA TYR A 44 3.55 16.12 -6.20
C TYR A 44 3.54 16.60 -7.65
N SER A 45 3.25 15.77 -8.65
CA SER A 45 3.21 16.22 -10.05
C SER A 45 1.92 16.94 -10.45
N THR A 46 0.88 16.85 -9.62
CA THR A 46 -0.44 17.45 -9.86
C THR A 46 -0.62 18.79 -9.15
N GLU A 47 0.48 19.45 -8.72
CA GLU A 47 0.51 20.76 -8.04
C GLU A 47 -0.66 21.66 -8.49
N ASN A 48 -1.62 21.87 -7.56
CA ASN A 48 -2.86 22.67 -7.70
C ASN A 48 -4.12 21.99 -8.24
N LYS A 49 -4.09 20.71 -8.61
CA LYS A 49 -5.29 19.90 -8.88
C LYS A 49 -5.67 19.07 -7.65
N THR A 50 -6.98 18.97 -7.40
CA THR A 50 -7.50 18.05 -6.38
C THR A 50 -7.32 16.63 -6.88
N ALA A 51 -6.34 15.92 -6.32
CA ALA A 51 -6.20 14.48 -6.55
C ALA A 51 -7.31 13.76 -5.75
N ILE A 52 -8.10 12.94 -6.46
CA ILE A 52 -9.19 12.15 -5.87
C ILE A 52 -8.80 10.68 -5.87
N ASN A 53 -9.37 9.91 -4.96
CA ASN A 53 -9.13 8.48 -4.92
C ASN A 53 -9.54 7.82 -6.23
N GLY A 54 -8.75 6.88 -6.73
CA GLY A 54 -9.04 6.22 -8.01
C GLY A 54 -7.89 5.43 -8.59
N PHE A 55 -8.06 4.93 -9.81
CA PHE A 55 -7.02 4.22 -10.54
C PHE A 55 -6.14 5.19 -11.32
N TYR A 56 -4.83 5.03 -11.20
CA TYR A 56 -3.82 5.83 -11.86
C TYR A 56 -2.74 4.95 -12.48
N ALA A 57 -2.03 5.50 -13.45
CA ALA A 57 -0.84 4.91 -14.03
C ALA A 57 0.41 5.39 -13.30
N ILE A 58 1.24 4.47 -12.83
CA ILE A 58 2.61 4.73 -12.38
C ILE A 58 3.61 4.10 -13.35
N HIS A 59 4.85 4.56 -13.29
CA HIS A 59 5.96 4.03 -14.07
C HIS A 59 6.89 3.21 -13.18
N THR A 60 7.17 1.97 -13.56
CA THR A 60 8.15 1.14 -12.84
C THR A 60 9.56 1.33 -13.35
N ASP A 61 9.70 1.75 -14.61
CA ASP A 61 10.92 2.12 -15.31
C ASP A 61 10.60 3.12 -16.44
N ALA A 62 11.56 3.41 -17.32
CA ALA A 62 11.38 4.37 -18.42
C ALA A 62 10.25 3.99 -19.40
N THR A 63 9.88 2.72 -19.52
CA THR A 63 8.98 2.21 -20.56
C THR A 63 7.75 1.49 -20.02
N LYS A 64 7.81 0.97 -18.79
CA LYS A 64 6.76 0.14 -18.22
C LYS A 64 5.80 0.96 -17.36
N VAL A 65 4.54 0.95 -17.78
CA VAL A 65 3.40 1.51 -17.06
C VAL A 65 2.69 0.41 -16.26
N GLN A 66 2.24 0.77 -15.08
CA GLN A 66 1.57 -0.12 -14.15
C GLN A 66 0.32 0.60 -13.57
N PRO A 67 -0.90 0.06 -13.77
CA PRO A 67 -2.08 0.58 -13.10
C PRO A 67 -2.04 0.27 -11.60
N VAL A 68 -2.41 1.23 -10.77
CA VAL A 68 -2.54 1.12 -9.30
C VAL A 68 -3.73 1.92 -8.82
N TYR A 69 -4.26 1.58 -7.63
CA TYR A 69 -5.23 2.44 -6.96
C TYR A 69 -4.50 3.41 -6.03
N CYS A 70 -4.84 4.70 -6.12
CA CYS A 70 -4.32 5.76 -5.28
C CYS A 70 -5.36 6.21 -4.26
N ASP A 71 -4.91 6.37 -3.01
CA ASP A 71 -5.65 7.03 -1.96
C ASP A 71 -4.94 8.32 -1.53
N PHE A 72 -5.62 9.44 -1.73
CA PHE A 72 -5.19 10.80 -1.39
C PHE A 72 -6.01 11.41 -0.24
N GLN A 73 -7.06 10.74 0.23
CA GLN A 73 -8.11 11.36 1.05
C GLN A 73 -8.36 10.67 2.37
N SER A 74 -8.04 9.38 2.52
CA SER A 74 -8.51 8.61 3.69
C SER A 74 -7.77 8.94 4.98
N ASP A 75 -6.48 9.28 4.90
CA ASP A 75 -5.62 9.53 6.06
C ASP A 75 -4.70 10.73 5.80
N PRO A 76 -5.24 11.96 5.64
CA PRO A 76 -4.40 13.14 5.43
C PRO A 76 -3.46 13.35 6.63
N PRO A 77 -2.19 13.74 6.43
CA PRO A 77 -1.57 14.18 5.17
C PRO A 77 -0.93 13.06 4.32
N PHE A 78 -1.21 11.79 4.59
CA PHE A 78 -0.61 10.68 3.85
C PHE A 78 -1.25 10.46 2.49
N VAL A 79 -0.43 10.00 1.54
CA VAL A 79 -0.84 9.52 0.23
C VAL A 79 -0.36 8.10 0.05
N TRP A 80 -1.23 7.24 -0.49
CA TRP A 80 -1.04 5.79 -0.49
C TRP A 80 -1.22 5.19 -1.88
N THR A 81 -0.37 4.22 -2.19
CA THR A 81 -0.42 3.37 -3.39
C THR A 81 -0.82 1.96 -2.96
N LEU A 82 -1.92 1.43 -3.49
CA LEU A 82 -2.34 0.05 -3.21
C LEU A 82 -1.37 -0.93 -3.85
N VAL A 83 -0.82 -1.85 -3.06
CA VAL A 83 0.14 -2.86 -3.54
C VAL A 83 -0.38 -4.29 -3.45
N GLU A 84 -1.33 -4.54 -2.54
CA GLU A 84 -1.98 -5.83 -2.39
C GLU A 84 -3.37 -5.64 -1.76
N SER A 85 -4.32 -6.46 -2.19
CA SER A 85 -5.66 -6.54 -1.63
C SER A 85 -6.24 -7.94 -1.79
N PHE A 86 -6.83 -8.48 -0.72
CA PHE A 86 -7.46 -9.80 -0.76
C PHE A 86 -8.65 -9.90 0.18
N THR A 87 -9.63 -10.71 -0.20
CA THR A 87 -10.73 -11.10 0.69
C THR A 87 -10.26 -12.02 1.83
N ARG A 88 -10.99 -12.03 2.95
CA ARG A 88 -10.80 -13.00 4.03
C ARG A 88 -10.74 -14.43 3.51
N THR A 89 -11.69 -14.83 2.64
CA THR A 89 -11.69 -16.20 2.09
C THR A 89 -10.41 -16.56 1.38
N ARG A 90 -9.74 -15.59 0.75
CA ARG A 90 -8.47 -15.84 0.07
C ARG A 90 -7.26 -15.84 0.99
N GLY A 91 -7.31 -15.06 2.08
CA GLY A 91 -6.22 -14.94 3.06
C GLY A 91 -6.25 -15.98 4.18
N VAL A 92 -7.31 -16.80 4.27
CA VAL A 92 -7.33 -17.98 5.17
C VAL A 92 -6.31 -18.99 4.72
N TYR A 93 -5.45 -19.44 5.64
CA TYR A 93 -4.29 -20.29 5.33
C TYR A 93 -4.65 -21.61 4.61
N THR A 94 -5.85 -22.14 4.82
CA THR A 94 -6.39 -23.36 4.17
C THR A 94 -7.20 -23.08 2.91
N SER A 95 -7.21 -21.83 2.41
CA SER A 95 -7.98 -21.48 1.23
C SER A 95 -7.58 -22.35 0.04
N LYS A 96 -8.59 -22.98 -0.55
CA LYS A 96 -8.48 -23.76 -1.80
C LYS A 96 -8.86 -22.95 -3.03
N ILE A 97 -9.15 -21.65 -2.88
CA ILE A 97 -9.48 -20.78 -4.01
C ILE A 97 -8.24 -20.65 -4.90
N PRO A 98 -8.35 -20.87 -6.23
CA PRO A 98 -7.22 -20.70 -7.13
C PRO A 98 -6.52 -19.35 -6.98
N GLY A 99 -5.20 -19.39 -6.84
CA GLY A 99 -4.36 -18.21 -6.64
C GLY A 99 -4.27 -17.68 -5.21
N SER A 100 -4.93 -18.30 -4.22
CA SER A 100 -4.81 -17.88 -2.82
C SER A 100 -3.38 -17.89 -2.29
N ILE A 101 -2.53 -18.77 -2.82
CA ILE A 101 -1.11 -18.83 -2.46
C ILE A 101 -0.41 -17.47 -2.61
N SER A 102 -0.82 -16.64 -3.58
CA SER A 102 -0.25 -15.32 -3.78
C SER A 102 -0.43 -14.40 -2.57
N PHE A 103 -1.47 -14.61 -1.75
CA PHE A 103 -1.75 -13.81 -0.54
C PHE A 103 -1.27 -14.49 0.75
N HIS A 104 -0.64 -15.66 0.63
CA HIS A 104 -0.03 -16.39 1.76
C HIS A 104 1.49 -16.27 1.76
N LYS A 105 2.09 -15.72 0.69
CA LYS A 105 3.54 -15.60 0.57
C LYS A 105 4.03 -14.23 1.03
N PRO A 106 5.14 -14.15 1.77
CA PRO A 106 5.71 -12.87 2.17
C PRO A 106 6.20 -12.09 0.94
N TYR A 107 6.38 -10.77 1.09
CA TYR A 107 6.72 -9.89 -0.03
C TYR A 107 8.15 -10.05 -0.58
N TYR A 108 9.03 -10.77 0.11
CA TYR A 108 10.34 -11.11 -0.44
C TYR A 108 10.27 -12.16 -1.55
N TYR A 109 9.13 -12.83 -1.74
CA TYR A 109 8.86 -13.64 -2.94
C TYR A 109 8.02 -12.88 -3.98
N ASN A 110 8.28 -13.18 -5.25
CA ASN A 110 7.51 -12.67 -6.39
C ASN A 110 6.30 -13.56 -6.69
N TYR A 111 5.17 -13.29 -6.04
CA TYR A 111 3.88 -13.96 -6.28
C TYR A 111 2.80 -12.95 -6.69
N PRO A 112 2.85 -12.37 -7.90
CA PRO A 112 1.81 -11.47 -8.36
C PRO A 112 0.45 -12.18 -8.49
N TYR A 113 -0.62 -11.40 -8.46
CA TYR A 113 -1.97 -11.86 -8.80
C TYR A 113 -2.79 -10.69 -9.35
N ASN A 114 -3.30 -10.82 -10.58
CA ASN A 114 -4.04 -9.75 -11.27
C ASN A 114 -3.31 -8.40 -11.23
N ASP A 115 -1.98 -8.40 -11.33
CA ASP A 115 -1.17 -7.20 -11.15
C ASP A 115 -1.44 -6.14 -12.22
N CYS A 116 -1.89 -6.49 -13.43
CA CYS A 116 -2.34 -5.52 -14.44
C CYS A 116 -3.80 -5.06 -14.30
N SER A 117 -4.60 -5.61 -13.38
CA SER A 117 -6.03 -5.28 -13.23
C SER A 117 -6.39 -5.13 -11.75
N PRO A 118 -6.02 -4.01 -11.11
CA PRO A 118 -6.21 -3.80 -9.69
C PRO A 118 -7.69 -3.93 -9.28
N GLN A 119 -7.94 -4.79 -8.30
CA GLN A 119 -9.27 -5.07 -7.78
C GLN A 119 -9.19 -5.45 -6.30
N PHE A 120 -10.08 -4.89 -5.49
CA PHE A 120 -10.05 -5.07 -4.03
C PHE A 120 -10.33 -6.52 -3.56
N LYS A 121 -10.90 -7.37 -4.42
CA LYS A 121 -11.17 -8.77 -4.03
C LYS A 121 -9.91 -9.65 -4.09
N ALA A 122 -9.01 -9.37 -5.03
CA ALA A 122 -7.81 -10.18 -5.28
C ALA A 122 -6.86 -9.45 -6.22
N TYR A 123 -5.83 -8.83 -5.66
CA TYR A 123 -4.82 -8.07 -6.38
C TYR A 123 -3.51 -8.10 -5.59
N ARG A 124 -2.40 -8.37 -6.27
CA ARG A 124 -1.06 -8.27 -5.69
C ARG A 124 -0.07 -7.92 -6.78
N LEU A 125 0.64 -6.82 -6.59
CA LEU A 125 1.71 -6.42 -7.51
C LEU A 125 2.86 -7.44 -7.51
N ASN A 126 3.54 -7.56 -8.64
CA ASN A 126 4.82 -8.27 -8.68
C ASN A 126 5.86 -7.55 -7.80
N ARG A 127 6.79 -8.31 -7.23
CA ARG A 127 7.80 -7.80 -6.30
C ARG A 127 8.65 -6.65 -6.89
N PRO A 128 9.14 -6.70 -8.15
CA PRO A 128 9.89 -5.58 -8.72
C PRO A 128 9.12 -4.26 -8.74
N THR A 129 7.81 -4.32 -9.01
CA THR A 129 6.93 -3.14 -8.98
C THR A 129 6.76 -2.61 -7.57
N MET A 130 6.45 -3.49 -6.61
CA MET A 130 6.38 -3.12 -5.19
C MET A 130 7.67 -2.44 -4.72
N MET A 131 8.83 -2.99 -5.12
CA MET A 131 10.15 -2.44 -4.80
C MET A 131 10.38 -1.06 -5.45
N SER A 132 9.91 -0.85 -6.68
CA SER A 132 9.99 0.45 -7.37
C SER A 132 9.20 1.53 -6.63
N ILE A 133 7.97 1.21 -6.19
CA ILE A 133 7.14 2.11 -5.36
C ILE A 133 7.80 2.37 -3.99
N TYR A 134 8.32 1.31 -3.37
CA TYR A 134 8.92 1.37 -2.04
C TYR A 134 10.20 2.22 -2.00
N LYS A 135 10.98 2.18 -3.08
CA LYS A 135 12.18 3.01 -3.27
C LYS A 135 11.89 4.36 -3.91
N ALA A 136 10.62 4.66 -4.24
CA ALA A 136 10.27 5.95 -4.80
C ALA A 136 10.55 7.08 -3.79
N PRO A 137 10.96 8.28 -4.25
CA PRO A 137 11.17 9.41 -3.38
C PRO A 137 10.00 9.65 -2.44
N ARG A 138 10.30 9.87 -1.15
CA ARG A 138 9.33 10.20 -0.08
C ARG A 138 8.38 9.06 0.34
N THR A 139 8.43 7.89 -0.31
CA THR A 139 7.83 6.68 0.26
C THR A 139 8.55 6.34 1.55
N THR A 140 7.84 6.41 2.66
CA THR A 140 8.41 6.36 4.02
C THR A 140 7.62 5.45 4.95
N HIS A 141 6.42 5.05 4.53
CA HIS A 141 5.49 4.29 5.36
C HIS A 141 4.80 3.20 4.55
N TRP A 142 4.31 2.21 5.28
CA TRP A 142 3.30 1.28 4.81
C TRP A 142 2.15 1.25 5.79
N ARG A 143 0.99 0.79 5.33
CA ARG A 143 -0.17 0.51 6.19
C ARG A 143 -0.93 -0.72 5.71
N ALA A 144 -1.74 -1.27 6.60
CA ALA A 144 -2.81 -2.19 6.24
C ALA A 144 -4.16 -1.66 6.73
N THR A 145 -5.18 -1.79 5.88
CA THR A 145 -6.54 -1.33 6.16
C THR A 145 -7.57 -2.40 5.84
N CYS A 146 -8.69 -2.38 6.55
CA CYS A 146 -9.81 -3.29 6.33
C CYS A 146 -10.92 -2.62 5.51
N ASN A 147 -11.55 -3.36 4.59
CA ASN A 147 -12.74 -2.91 3.85
C ASN A 147 -12.62 -1.52 3.20
N PHE A 148 -11.43 -1.17 2.69
CA PHE A 148 -11.19 0.16 2.13
C PHE A 148 -12.16 0.48 0.98
N ASP A 149 -12.50 -0.54 0.18
CA ASP A 149 -13.48 -0.49 -0.91
C ASP A 149 -14.90 -0.12 -0.48
N LYS A 150 -15.20 -0.20 0.83
CA LYS A 150 -16.53 0.06 1.39
C LYS A 150 -16.59 1.41 2.13
N ILE A 151 -15.48 2.15 2.20
CA ILE A 151 -15.44 3.46 2.86
C ILE A 151 -16.27 4.46 2.05
N LYS A 152 -17.26 5.08 2.71
CA LYS A 152 -18.16 6.07 2.10
C LYS A 152 -17.85 7.51 2.52
N LYS A 153 -17.03 7.71 3.55
CA LYS A 153 -16.71 9.01 4.12
C LYS A 153 -15.24 9.08 4.51
N TYR A 154 -14.63 10.23 4.25
CA TYR A 154 -13.27 10.55 4.65
C TYR A 154 -13.26 11.68 5.70
N PRO A 155 -12.26 11.71 6.61
CA PRO A 155 -11.20 10.72 6.79
C PRO A 155 -11.74 9.37 7.29
N MET A 156 -11.00 8.30 7.04
CA MET A 156 -11.43 6.96 7.45
C MET A 156 -11.31 6.80 8.98
N SER A 157 -12.13 5.91 9.54
CA SER A 157 -11.88 5.41 10.89
C SER A 157 -10.56 4.63 10.89
N HIS A 158 -9.71 4.86 11.89
CA HIS A 158 -8.52 4.03 12.13
C HIS A 158 -8.82 2.81 13.02
N LYS A 159 -10.06 2.32 13.00
CA LYS A 159 -10.39 1.02 13.58
C LYS A 159 -9.81 -0.08 12.68
N ASP A 160 -9.24 -1.14 13.27
CA ASP A 160 -8.62 -2.25 12.55
C ASP A 160 -7.67 -1.75 11.45
N TYR A 161 -6.65 -1.03 11.90
CA TYR A 161 -5.71 -0.30 11.06
C TYR A 161 -4.31 -0.43 11.65
N ILE A 162 -3.32 -0.60 10.79
CA ILE A 162 -1.90 -0.55 11.18
C ILE A 162 -1.12 0.34 10.23
N ARG A 163 -0.23 1.16 10.78
CA ARG A 163 0.72 1.98 10.01
C ARG A 163 2.09 1.92 10.65
N ASN A 164 3.12 1.87 9.81
CA ASN A 164 4.49 1.91 10.26
C ASN A 164 5.42 2.57 9.25
N SER A 165 6.52 3.13 9.75
CA SER A 165 7.64 3.56 8.93
C SER A 165 8.39 2.37 8.35
N ILE A 166 8.80 2.49 7.08
CA ILE A 166 9.65 1.50 6.40
C ILE A 166 11.01 1.33 7.10
N CYS A 167 11.50 2.38 7.80
CA CYS A 167 12.77 2.35 8.52
C CYS A 167 12.68 1.52 9.82
N ARG A 168 11.48 1.43 10.42
CA ARG A 168 11.24 0.66 11.65
C ARG A 168 10.89 -0.80 11.36
N TYR A 169 10.26 -1.05 10.22
CA TYR A 169 9.92 -2.39 9.77
C TYR A 169 9.92 -2.48 8.25
N ASP A 170 10.98 -3.11 7.71
CA ASP A 170 11.12 -3.36 6.28
C ASP A 170 10.26 -4.54 5.83
N ILE A 171 8.97 -4.27 5.62
CA ILE A 171 7.96 -5.28 5.26
C ILE A 171 8.28 -6.01 3.93
N LEU A 172 9.09 -5.41 3.05
CA LEU A 172 9.45 -6.01 1.76
C LEU A 172 10.63 -6.99 1.84
N ASN A 173 11.52 -6.83 2.82
CA ASN A 173 12.77 -7.58 2.88
C ASN A 173 12.95 -8.37 4.19
N ILE A 174 12.01 -8.28 5.13
CA ILE A 174 12.07 -9.08 6.35
C ILE A 174 12.06 -10.57 6.02
N TYR A 175 13.22 -11.21 6.22
CA TYR A 175 13.44 -12.61 5.92
C TYR A 175 13.38 -13.43 7.21
N SER A 176 12.47 -14.42 7.24
CA SER A 176 12.44 -15.47 8.27
C SER A 176 12.65 -14.97 9.70
N ALA A 177 11.87 -13.97 10.10
CA ALA A 177 11.84 -13.59 11.50
C ALA A 177 11.07 -14.67 12.27
N GLN A 178 11.78 -15.41 13.12
CA GLN A 178 11.18 -16.00 14.33
C GLN A 178 10.24 -14.97 14.99
N PRO A 179 9.18 -15.39 15.73
CA PRO A 179 8.24 -14.43 16.31
C PRO A 179 9.00 -13.37 17.11
N GLY A 180 8.99 -12.14 16.61
CA GLY A 180 9.78 -11.04 17.12
C GLY A 180 8.91 -9.86 17.48
N CYS A 181 9.38 -9.04 18.41
CA CYS A 181 8.70 -7.82 18.83
C CYS A 181 9.19 -6.65 17.98
N TYR A 182 8.29 -6.11 17.16
CA TYR A 182 8.59 -5.03 16.23
C TYR A 182 7.79 -3.80 16.58
N PHE A 183 8.44 -2.64 16.50
CA PHE A 183 7.76 -1.36 16.68
C PHE A 183 6.78 -1.09 15.55
N VAL A 184 5.61 -0.59 15.92
CA VAL A 184 4.60 -0.04 15.02
C VAL A 184 4.25 1.38 15.45
N ASP A 185 4.12 2.30 14.50
CA ASP A 185 3.79 3.70 14.79
C ASP A 185 2.36 3.83 15.32
N TYR A 186 1.43 3.10 14.70
CA TYR A 186 0.04 3.03 15.11
C TYR A 186 -0.52 1.64 14.80
N LEU A 187 -1.24 1.08 15.76
CA LEU A 187 -2.02 -0.14 15.59
C LEU A 187 -3.34 -0.01 16.32
N ASN A 188 -4.41 -0.39 15.65
CA ASN A 188 -5.72 -0.59 16.25
C ASN A 188 -6.21 -2.01 15.93
N VAL A 189 -6.68 -2.71 16.96
CA VAL A 189 -7.39 -3.99 16.83
C VAL A 189 -8.66 -3.89 17.64
N ARG A 190 -9.80 -3.96 16.95
CA ARG A 190 -11.16 -3.92 17.48
C ARG A 190 -11.43 -2.74 18.41
N GLY A 191 -10.87 -1.56 18.08
CA GLY A 191 -11.02 -0.34 18.85
C GLY A 191 -9.91 -0.11 19.89
N HIS A 192 -9.08 -1.11 20.20
CA HIS A 192 -7.96 -0.97 21.13
C HIS A 192 -6.74 -0.46 20.38
N THR A 193 -6.24 0.70 20.79
CA THR A 193 -5.14 1.38 20.10
C THR A 193 -3.86 1.26 20.90
N CYS A 194 -2.75 0.99 20.21
CA CYS A 194 -1.42 1.31 20.71
C CYS A 194 -0.66 2.18 19.71
N ARG A 195 0.19 3.05 20.23
CA ARG A 195 1.02 3.99 19.45
C ARG A 195 2.46 3.83 19.88
N ASN A 196 3.38 3.79 18.93
CA ASN A 196 4.81 3.59 19.19
C ASN A 196 5.07 2.38 20.11
N CYS A 197 4.38 1.28 19.82
CA CYS A 197 4.34 0.06 20.62
C CYS A 197 5.05 -1.08 19.91
N GLN A 198 5.58 -2.04 20.66
CA GLN A 198 6.04 -3.31 20.09
C GLN A 198 4.95 -4.36 20.10
N VAL A 199 4.77 -5.04 18.97
CA VAL A 199 3.83 -6.14 18.80
C VAL A 199 4.51 -7.34 18.12
N PRO A 200 4.01 -8.57 18.36
CA PRO A 200 4.57 -9.75 17.76
C PRO A 200 4.14 -9.82 16.30
N ILE A 201 5.13 -9.73 15.41
CA ILE A 201 4.93 -9.92 13.97
C ILE A 201 5.63 -11.21 13.56
N TYR A 202 4.94 -12.02 12.78
CA TYR A 202 5.46 -13.27 12.25
C TYR A 202 5.46 -13.29 10.73
N VAL A 203 6.56 -13.76 10.16
CA VAL A 203 6.74 -13.89 8.72
C VAL A 203 7.71 -15.02 8.44
N ALA A 204 7.36 -15.91 7.52
CA ALA A 204 8.19 -17.05 7.16
C ALA A 204 7.95 -17.41 5.68
N PRO A 205 8.74 -18.31 5.08
CA PRO A 205 8.59 -18.65 3.66
C PRO A 205 7.19 -19.15 3.25
N SER A 206 6.44 -19.68 4.21
CA SER A 206 5.06 -20.15 4.08
C SER A 206 3.99 -19.16 4.55
N TYR A 207 4.37 -18.05 5.20
CA TYR A 207 3.45 -17.15 5.89
C TYR A 207 3.58 -15.71 5.38
N HIS A 208 2.45 -15.13 5.00
CA HIS A 208 2.34 -13.69 4.82
C HIS A 208 2.63 -13.00 6.16
N VAL A 209 2.98 -11.72 6.14
CA VAL A 209 3.13 -10.95 7.38
C VAL A 209 1.85 -11.07 8.21
N ASN A 210 2.01 -11.50 9.45
CA ASN A 210 0.94 -11.83 10.36
C ASN A 210 1.15 -11.12 11.69
N PHE A 211 0.15 -10.37 12.13
CA PHE A 211 0.17 -9.63 13.39
C PHE A 211 -0.63 -10.43 14.41
N MET A 212 0.07 -11.00 15.41
CA MET A 212 -0.58 -11.84 16.42
C MET A 212 -0.96 -10.99 17.64
N SER A 213 -1.94 -10.10 17.49
CA SER A 213 -2.28 -9.11 18.52
C SER A 213 -2.53 -9.74 19.91
N SER A 214 -3.15 -10.92 19.96
CA SER A 214 -3.41 -11.68 21.19
C SER A 214 -2.14 -12.17 21.91
N ARG A 215 -0.97 -12.11 21.27
CA ARG A 215 0.34 -12.44 21.87
C ARG A 215 1.10 -11.24 22.40
N SER A 216 0.65 -10.02 22.14
CA SER A 216 1.38 -8.80 22.55
C SER A 216 1.65 -8.74 24.05
N TYR A 217 0.74 -9.25 24.88
CA TYR A 217 0.90 -9.14 26.32
C TYR A 217 2.04 -10.00 26.87
N TYR A 218 2.14 -11.24 26.41
CA TYR A 218 3.10 -12.21 26.93
C TYR A 218 4.47 -12.14 26.25
N TYR A 219 4.51 -11.78 24.97
CA TYR A 219 5.74 -11.84 24.18
C TYR A 219 6.42 -10.48 24.02
N CYS A 220 5.68 -9.36 24.08
CA CYS A 220 6.21 -8.02 23.84
C CYS A 220 5.88 -7.07 25.00
N GLN A 221 5.53 -5.81 24.71
CA GLN A 221 5.38 -4.73 25.69
C GLN A 221 4.09 -4.78 26.54
N LYS A 222 3.56 -5.97 26.83
CA LYS A 222 2.37 -6.14 27.70
C LYS A 222 1.12 -5.38 27.20
N TRP A 223 1.01 -5.13 25.90
CA TRP A 223 -0.17 -4.49 25.31
C TRP A 223 -1.34 -5.45 25.26
N LYS A 224 -2.48 -5.01 25.82
CA LYS A 224 -3.72 -5.77 25.86
C LYS A 224 -4.59 -5.46 24.65
N PHE A 225 -4.77 -6.44 23.78
CA PHE A 225 -5.77 -6.43 22.73
C PHE A 225 -6.92 -7.38 23.12
N PRO A 226 -8.12 -7.24 22.54
CA PRO A 226 -9.22 -8.13 22.87
C PRO A 226 -8.89 -9.59 22.55
N SER A 227 -9.56 -10.52 23.21
CA SER A 227 -9.42 -11.97 22.96
C SER A 227 -8.02 -12.55 23.18
N GLU A 228 -7.18 -11.88 23.99
CA GLU A 228 -5.82 -12.31 24.35
C GLU A 228 -5.73 -13.80 24.77
N PHE A 229 -6.82 -14.33 25.36
CA PHE A 229 -6.89 -15.68 25.92
C PHE A 229 -7.86 -16.63 25.21
N THR A 230 -8.69 -16.14 24.28
CA THR A 230 -9.74 -16.99 23.67
C THR A 230 -9.26 -17.74 22.43
N PHE A 231 -8.11 -17.36 21.88
CA PHE A 231 -7.55 -17.98 20.67
C PHE A 231 -6.30 -18.79 21.01
N ASN A 232 -6.46 -20.11 21.10
CA ASN A 232 -5.36 -21.07 21.00
C ASN A 232 -5.59 -21.92 19.75
N PRO A 233 -4.88 -21.67 18.63
CA PRO A 233 -3.73 -20.78 18.44
C PRO A 233 -4.11 -19.29 18.28
N PRO A 234 -3.15 -18.34 18.38
CA PRO A 234 -3.39 -16.88 18.46
C PRO A 234 -4.21 -16.28 17.30
N GLU A 235 -4.90 -15.18 17.59
CA GLU A 235 -5.59 -14.38 16.57
C GLU A 235 -4.59 -13.76 15.59
N SER A 236 -4.80 -14.01 14.30
CA SER A 236 -4.04 -13.43 13.19
C SER A 236 -4.78 -12.22 12.64
N ASN A 237 -4.16 -11.04 12.74
CA ASN A 237 -4.70 -9.81 12.17
C ASN A 237 -3.90 -9.41 10.93
N PHE A 238 -4.60 -8.72 10.02
CA PHE A 238 -4.09 -8.15 8.76
C PHE A 238 -3.47 -9.14 7.75
N GLY A 239 -3.47 -10.45 7.98
CA GLY A 239 -3.00 -11.40 6.96
C GLY A 239 -2.79 -12.80 7.51
N TYR A 240 -2.63 -13.75 6.59
CA TYR A 240 -2.43 -15.18 6.89
C TYR A 240 -3.37 -15.69 7.99
N TYR A 241 -4.66 -15.71 7.72
CA TYR A 241 -5.71 -15.95 8.71
C TYR A 241 -5.76 -17.42 9.15
N TYR A 242 -4.93 -17.77 10.14
CA TYR A 242 -4.90 -19.09 10.77
C TYR A 242 -6.03 -19.26 11.79
N ARG A 243 -6.13 -18.31 12.72
CA ARG A 243 -7.30 -18.02 13.56
C ARG A 243 -7.60 -16.53 13.47
N TYR A 244 -8.86 -16.15 13.59
CA TYR A 244 -9.27 -14.76 13.43
C TYR A 244 -10.59 -14.53 14.16
N SER A 245 -10.85 -13.28 14.54
CA SER A 245 -12.16 -12.84 15.05
C SER A 245 -13.01 -12.26 13.93
N VAL A 246 -14.32 -12.54 13.92
CA VAL A 246 -15.28 -11.87 13.03
C VAL A 246 -15.62 -10.44 13.50
N GLU A 247 -15.16 -10.05 14.68
CA GLU A 247 -15.29 -8.66 15.16
C GLU A 247 -14.21 -7.74 14.58
N HIS A 248 -13.12 -8.30 14.05
CA HIS A 248 -12.08 -7.55 13.36
C HIS A 248 -12.50 -7.32 11.91
N GLU A 249 -12.47 -6.08 11.43
CA GLU A 249 -13.11 -5.66 10.18
C GLU A 249 -12.58 -6.41 8.96
N CYS A 250 -11.28 -6.71 8.90
CA CYS A 250 -10.66 -7.46 7.80
C CYS A 250 -11.16 -8.92 7.70
N THR A 251 -11.77 -9.43 8.76
CA THR A 251 -12.22 -10.82 8.89
C THR A 251 -13.71 -10.94 9.24
N SER A 252 -14.44 -9.82 9.18
CA SER A 252 -15.86 -9.71 9.55
C SER A 252 -16.84 -10.51 8.68
N SER A 253 -16.47 -10.77 7.43
CA SER A 253 -17.27 -11.56 6.50
C SER A 253 -16.38 -12.29 5.50
N LYS A 254 -16.93 -13.21 4.69
CA LYS A 254 -16.17 -13.88 3.62
C LYS A 254 -15.55 -12.86 2.64
N ASP A 255 -16.27 -11.80 2.35
CA ASP A 255 -15.90 -10.72 1.42
C ASP A 255 -15.28 -9.50 2.12
N ALA A 256 -14.88 -9.63 3.39
CA ALA A 256 -14.10 -8.59 4.05
C ALA A 256 -12.73 -8.49 3.39
N THR A 257 -12.24 -7.28 3.11
CA THR A 257 -10.96 -7.09 2.40
C THR A 257 -9.87 -6.64 3.36
N THR A 258 -8.64 -7.05 3.06
CA THR A 258 -7.41 -6.56 3.68
C THR A 258 -6.56 -5.93 2.60
N ASN A 259 -6.10 -4.71 2.84
CA ASN A 259 -5.50 -3.87 1.82
C ASN A 259 -4.16 -3.34 2.33
N TYR A 260 -3.08 -3.66 1.65
CA TYR A 260 -1.75 -3.18 1.96
C TYR A 260 -1.33 -2.07 1.00
N TRP A 261 -0.67 -1.06 1.58
CA TRP A 261 -0.37 0.19 0.91
C TRP A 261 1.06 0.65 1.21
N PHE A 262 1.70 1.26 0.22
CA PHE A 262 2.94 2.02 0.41
C PHE A 262 2.72 3.49 0.14
N GLY A 263 3.36 4.34 0.93
CA GLY A 263 3.09 5.77 0.86
C GLY A 263 3.97 6.60 1.78
N GLY A 264 3.55 7.83 1.96
CA GLY A 264 4.27 8.80 2.78
C GLY A 264 3.47 10.08 2.94
N ILE A 265 4.04 10.99 3.72
CA ILE A 265 3.42 12.29 4.01
C ILE A 265 3.59 13.19 2.78
N TYR A 266 2.49 13.74 2.29
CA TYR A 266 2.52 14.84 1.33
C TYR A 266 2.71 16.17 2.06
N GLN A 267 3.76 16.91 1.70
CA GLN A 267 4.05 18.23 2.23
C GLN A 267 4.14 19.19 1.04
N PRO A 268 3.16 20.12 0.87
CA PRO A 268 3.24 21.13 -0.18
C PRO A 268 4.52 21.96 -0.04
N SER A 269 5.21 22.21 -1.15
CA SER A 269 6.43 23.02 -1.23
C SER A 269 6.27 24.41 -0.59
N ASN A 270 5.06 24.98 -0.59
CA ASN A 270 4.75 26.28 0.03
C ASN A 270 4.72 26.27 1.58
N LYS A 271 4.99 25.12 2.24
CA LYS A 271 5.12 25.03 3.70
C LYS A 271 6.57 24.84 4.19
N LEU A 272 7.55 24.90 3.30
CA LEU A 272 8.95 25.10 3.68
C LEU A 272 9.17 26.59 4.00
N ILE A 273 8.53 27.08 5.07
CA ILE A 273 8.96 28.33 5.69
C ILE A 273 10.21 28.01 6.50
N ASN A 274 11.30 28.69 6.14
CA ASN A 274 12.63 28.68 6.75
C ASN A 274 12.68 28.21 8.21
N TYR A 275 13.32 27.06 8.43
CA TYR A 275 14.00 26.75 9.70
C TYR A 275 15.49 27.18 9.66
N SER A 276 15.87 28.03 8.71
CA SER A 276 17.10 28.83 8.82
C SER A 276 16.72 30.18 9.44
N LEU A 277 17.21 30.42 10.67
CA LEU A 277 16.94 31.56 11.56
C LEU A 277 15.88 31.26 12.65
N LEU A 278 16.25 30.42 13.61
CA LEU A 278 16.06 30.65 15.06
C LEU A 278 17.11 29.82 15.82
#